data_AF-T0ZF07-F1
#
_entry.id   AF-T0ZF07-F1
#
_cell.length_a   1.000
_cell.length_b   1.000
_cell.length_c   1.000
_cell.angle_alpha   90.00
_cell.angle_beta   90.00
_cell.angle_gamma   90.00
#
_symmetry.space_group_name_H-M   'P 1'
#
loop_
_entity.id
_entity.type
_entity.pdbx_description
1 polymer ?
#
loop_
_entity_poly.entity_id
_entity_poly.type
_entity_poly.pdbx_seq_one_letter_code
_entity_poly.pdbx_strand_id
1 'polypeptide(L)'
;RELRRVLRSDGTLWLEIGDTYSTHPAGLSGEARWKASTLGGRDLTGHEQAGQLDKRNPEVKEKELCMIPARVALALSEDGWYLRAESIWHRPNPMPESVRDRPTRAHTTVYLLTKRPDYFYDPDAVREPQSGGAHFPRKPQRPEARSGGLQHPFEAEFPRLHARPPAGNGS
;
A
#
# COMPACT_ATOMS: atom_id res chain seq x y z
N ARG A 1 8.98 -9.46 -11.68
CA ARG A 1 10.19 -9.58 -12.56
C ARG A 1 9.88 -9.56 -14.05
N GLU A 2 9.02 -10.43 -14.59
CA GLU A 2 8.75 -10.45 -16.05
C GLU A 2 8.19 -9.15 -16.63
N LEU A 3 7.26 -8.48 -15.94
CA LEU A 3 6.76 -7.17 -16.37
C LEU A 3 7.88 -6.14 -16.50
N ARG A 4 8.82 -6.14 -15.53
CA ARG A 4 10.02 -5.30 -15.56
C ARG A 4 10.98 -5.72 -16.67
N ARG A 5 10.94 -6.95 -17.18
CA ARG A 5 11.78 -7.35 -18.31
C ARG A 5 11.22 -6.79 -19.62
N VAL A 6 9.92 -6.97 -19.86
CA VAL A 6 9.27 -6.66 -21.14
C VAL A 6 8.92 -5.18 -21.35
N LEU A 7 8.75 -4.41 -20.28
CA LEU A 7 8.43 -2.98 -20.40
C LEU A 7 9.56 -2.23 -21.12
N ARG A 8 9.27 -1.14 -21.85
CA ARG A 8 10.31 -0.29 -22.44
C ARG A 8 11.15 0.39 -21.33
N SER A 9 12.37 0.85 -21.64
CA SER A 9 13.27 1.47 -20.64
C SER A 9 12.70 2.72 -19.96
N ASP A 10 11.92 3.50 -20.69
CA ASP A 10 11.21 4.73 -20.29
C ASP A 10 9.71 4.48 -20.05
N GLY A 11 9.26 3.22 -20.11
CA GLY A 11 7.87 2.85 -19.93
C GLY A 11 7.42 2.96 -18.48
N THR A 12 6.11 3.11 -18.29
CA THR A 12 5.46 3.17 -16.98
C THR A 12 4.55 1.96 -16.77
N LEU A 13 4.41 1.53 -15.52
CA LEU A 13 3.44 0.55 -15.07
C LEU A 13 2.52 1.23 -14.05
N TRP A 14 1.22 1.20 -14.30
CA TRP A 14 0.20 1.63 -13.36
C TRP A 14 -0.40 0.41 -12.68
N LEU A 15 -0.25 0.31 -11.37
CA LEU A 15 -0.73 -0.83 -10.59
C LEU A 15 -1.84 -0.36 -9.64
N GLU A 16 -3.07 -0.74 -9.93
CA GLU A 16 -4.18 -0.63 -8.99
C GLU A 16 -4.14 -1.81 -8.02
N ILE A 17 -4.23 -1.53 -6.71
CA ILE A 17 -4.25 -2.54 -5.67
C ILE A 17 -5.14 -2.12 -4.50
N GLY A 18 -5.95 -3.07 -4.04
CA GLY A 18 -6.73 -2.96 -2.81
C GLY A 18 -6.06 -3.71 -1.66
N ASP A 19 -6.28 -3.22 -0.45
CA ASP A 19 -5.91 -3.95 0.77
C ASP A 19 -7.01 -4.93 1.20
N THR A 20 -6.71 -5.81 2.15
CA THR A 20 -7.66 -6.72 2.78
C THR A 20 -7.44 -6.78 4.28
N TYR A 21 -8.34 -7.45 4.99
CA TYR A 21 -8.19 -7.73 6.42
C TYR A 21 -7.83 -9.19 6.62
N SER A 22 -6.99 -9.43 7.63
CA SER A 22 -6.68 -10.77 8.09
C SER A 22 -7.94 -11.43 8.66
N THR A 23 -8.19 -12.66 8.25
CA THR A 23 -9.26 -13.49 8.79
C THR A 23 -8.64 -14.76 9.32
N HIS A 24 -8.95 -15.08 10.58
CA HIS A 24 -8.65 -16.38 11.17
C HIS A 24 -9.99 -17.07 11.37
N PRO A 25 -10.46 -17.89 10.41
CA PRO A 25 -11.77 -18.52 10.54
C PRO A 25 -11.79 -19.38 11.80
N ALA A 26 -12.60 -18.99 12.79
CA ALA A 26 -12.92 -19.83 13.92
C ALA A 26 -13.61 -21.10 13.37
N GLY A 27 -12.95 -22.26 13.50
CA GLY A 27 -13.44 -23.56 13.00
C GLY A 27 -12.61 -24.21 11.88
N LEU A 28 -11.47 -23.64 11.48
CA LEU A 28 -10.44 -24.36 10.70
C LEU A 28 -9.47 -25.17 11.58
N SER A 29 -9.51 -24.97 12.90
CA SER A 29 -8.76 -25.77 13.88
C SER A 29 -9.75 -26.39 14.86
N GLY A 30 -9.99 -27.69 14.71
CA GLY A 30 -10.86 -28.51 15.58
C GLY A 30 -11.95 -29.27 14.83
N GLU A 31 -12.56 -30.25 15.50
CA GLU A 31 -13.56 -31.18 14.92
C GLU A 31 -14.90 -30.53 14.52
N ALA A 32 -15.14 -29.28 14.93
CA ALA A 32 -16.35 -28.52 14.59
C ALA A 32 -16.27 -27.96 13.16
N ARG A 33 -16.57 -28.82 12.20
CA ARG A 33 -16.59 -28.55 10.75
C ARG A 33 -17.80 -27.71 10.37
N TRP A 34 -17.59 -26.52 9.83
CA TRP A 34 -18.64 -25.78 9.14
C TRP A 34 -19.17 -26.61 7.97
N LYS A 35 -20.51 -26.75 7.86
CA LYS A 35 -21.16 -27.31 6.68
C LYS A 35 -21.00 -26.34 5.53
N ALA A 36 -20.26 -26.74 4.50
CA ALA A 36 -20.25 -25.99 3.27
C ALA A 36 -21.53 -26.28 2.49
N SER A 37 -22.42 -25.29 2.37
CA SER A 37 -23.58 -25.41 1.48
C SER A 37 -23.09 -25.36 0.03
N THR A 38 -22.98 -26.51 -0.61
CA THR A 38 -22.85 -26.59 -2.07
C THR A 38 -24.23 -26.42 -2.71
N LEU A 39 -24.31 -25.76 -3.87
CA LEU A 39 -25.54 -25.66 -4.67
C LEU A 39 -26.13 -27.03 -5.06
N GLY A 40 -25.40 -28.13 -4.85
CA GLY A 40 -25.82 -29.50 -5.08
C GLY A 40 -26.26 -30.29 -3.84
N GLY A 41 -26.41 -29.64 -2.67
CA GLY A 41 -26.92 -30.29 -1.45
C GLY A 41 -25.99 -31.35 -0.84
N ARG A 42 -24.71 -31.39 -1.26
CA ARG A 42 -23.71 -32.28 -0.68
C ARG A 42 -23.05 -31.57 0.49
N ASP A 43 -23.29 -32.06 1.70
CA ASP A 43 -22.58 -31.67 2.91
C ASP A 43 -21.12 -32.13 2.80
N LEU A 44 -20.29 -31.33 2.15
CA LEU A 44 -18.84 -31.51 2.20
C LEU A 44 -18.34 -30.89 3.51
N THR A 45 -17.41 -31.60 4.14
CA THR A 45 -16.70 -31.03 5.29
C THR A 45 -15.71 -29.99 4.77
N GLY A 46 -15.48 -28.89 5.50
CA GLY A 46 -14.55 -27.83 5.07
C GLY A 46 -13.16 -28.32 4.65
N HIS A 47 -12.73 -29.49 5.16
CA HIS A 47 -11.50 -30.19 4.76
C HIS A 47 -11.49 -30.67 3.30
N GLU A 48 -12.63 -31.10 2.76
CA GLU A 48 -12.76 -31.58 1.38
C GLU A 48 -12.83 -30.43 0.36
N GLN A 49 -13.24 -29.23 0.79
CA GLN A 49 -13.36 -28.06 -0.08
C GLN A 49 -12.16 -27.11 -0.03
N ALA A 50 -11.56 -26.89 1.15
CA ALA A 50 -10.51 -25.88 1.31
C ALA A 50 -9.13 -26.36 0.80
N GLY A 51 -8.97 -27.67 0.59
CA GLY A 51 -7.65 -28.29 0.52
C GLY A 51 -6.92 -28.17 1.86
N GLN A 52 -5.79 -28.86 2.01
CA GLN A 52 -4.91 -28.76 3.20
C GLN A 52 -4.19 -27.41 3.32
N LEU A 53 -4.66 -26.36 2.63
CA LEU A 53 -4.04 -25.05 2.69
C LEU A 53 -4.54 -24.34 3.93
N ASP A 54 -3.70 -24.30 4.96
CA ASP A 54 -3.86 -23.34 6.04
C ASP A 54 -3.71 -21.93 5.46
N LYS A 55 -4.84 -21.24 5.29
CA LYS A 55 -4.88 -19.87 4.75
C LYS A 55 -4.57 -18.81 5.82
N ARG A 56 -4.25 -19.22 7.04
CA ARG A 56 -3.90 -18.31 8.13
C ARG A 56 -2.47 -17.83 7.94
N ASN A 57 -2.27 -16.52 8.02
CA ASN A 57 -0.96 -15.97 8.29
C ASN A 57 -0.83 -15.76 9.82
N PRO A 58 -0.09 -16.61 10.55
CA PRO A 58 0.01 -16.51 12.01
C PRO A 58 0.70 -15.21 12.46
N GLU A 59 1.43 -14.54 11.58
CA GLU A 59 2.16 -13.30 11.87
C GLU A 59 1.27 -12.05 11.87
N VAL A 60 0.04 -12.15 11.32
CA VAL A 60 -0.90 -11.02 11.24
C VAL A 60 -2.09 -11.30 12.15
N LYS A 61 -2.40 -10.34 13.04
CA LYS A 61 -3.48 -10.51 14.01
C LYS A 61 -4.83 -10.60 13.31
N GLU A 62 -5.80 -11.22 13.96
CA GLU A 62 -7.16 -11.29 13.42
C GLU A 62 -7.77 -9.90 13.27
N LYS A 63 -8.52 -9.69 12.17
CA LYS A 63 -9.18 -8.43 11.83
C LYS A 63 -8.23 -7.25 11.60
N GLU A 64 -6.92 -7.49 11.58
CA GLU A 64 -5.93 -6.47 11.27
C GLU A 64 -5.88 -6.21 9.77
N LEU A 65 -5.69 -4.94 9.39
CA LEU A 65 -5.49 -4.55 8.00
C LEU A 65 -4.15 -5.12 7.52
N CYS A 66 -4.15 -5.82 6.38
CA CYS A 66 -2.97 -6.55 5.92
C CYS A 66 -1.85 -5.63 5.41
N MET A 67 -2.14 -4.34 5.15
CA MET A 67 -1.18 -3.38 4.62
C MET A 67 -0.61 -3.82 3.27
N ILE A 68 -1.42 -4.51 2.43
CA ILE A 68 -0.96 -5.08 1.15
C ILE A 68 -0.36 -4.00 0.24
N PRO A 69 -1.02 -2.84 -0.02
CA PRO A 69 -0.47 -1.83 -0.92
C PRO A 69 0.92 -1.36 -0.47
N ALA A 70 1.09 -1.05 0.82
CA ALA A 70 2.35 -0.60 1.38
C ALA A 70 3.44 -1.68 1.29
N ARG A 71 3.11 -2.93 1.63
CA ARG A 71 4.04 -4.07 1.53
C ARG A 71 4.48 -4.30 0.08
N VAL A 72 3.56 -4.22 -0.87
CA VAL A 72 3.86 -4.33 -2.30
C VAL A 72 4.74 -3.18 -2.77
N ALA A 73 4.47 -1.94 -2.35
CA ALA A 73 5.27 -0.78 -2.71
C ALA A 73 6.73 -0.90 -2.19
N LEU A 74 6.91 -1.34 -0.94
CA LEU A 74 8.23 -1.59 -0.36
C LEU A 74 8.96 -2.71 -1.11
N ALA A 75 8.30 -3.86 -1.30
CA ALA A 75 8.91 -5.00 -1.98
C ALA A 75 9.28 -4.69 -3.45
N LEU A 76 8.46 -3.91 -4.17
CA LEU A 76 8.78 -3.48 -5.53
C LEU A 76 9.95 -2.50 -5.55
N SER A 77 10.04 -1.60 -4.56
CA SER A 77 11.18 -0.68 -4.41
C SER A 77 12.47 -1.46 -4.18
N GLU A 78 12.43 -2.50 -3.34
CA GLU A 78 13.54 -3.43 -3.09
C GLU A 78 13.90 -4.28 -4.33
N ASP A 79 12.92 -4.67 -5.17
CA ASP A 79 13.15 -5.38 -6.45
C ASP A 79 13.58 -4.42 -7.59
N GLY A 80 13.96 -3.18 -7.27
CA GLY A 80 14.58 -2.23 -8.20
C GLY A 80 13.60 -1.50 -9.13
N TRP A 81 12.34 -1.38 -8.73
CA TRP A 81 11.42 -0.41 -9.33
C TRP A 81 11.58 0.96 -8.70
N TYR A 82 11.33 2.00 -9.48
CA TYR A 82 11.15 3.35 -8.97
C TYR A 82 9.67 3.60 -8.72
N LEU A 83 9.30 3.81 -7.46
CA LEU A 83 7.97 4.30 -7.08
C LEU A 83 7.91 5.81 -7.31
N ARG A 84 7.05 6.25 -8.23
CA ARG A 84 7.00 7.67 -8.67
C ARG A 84 5.81 8.43 -8.12
N ALA A 85 4.70 7.75 -7.87
CA ALA A 85 3.54 8.32 -7.25
C ALA A 85 2.69 7.23 -6.57
N GLU A 86 2.00 7.64 -5.50
CA GLU A 86 0.87 6.94 -4.91
C GLU A 86 -0.37 7.83 -5.14
N SER A 87 -1.39 7.27 -5.76
CA SER A 87 -2.67 7.95 -5.99
C SER A 87 -3.81 7.18 -5.32
N ILE A 88 -4.75 7.91 -4.73
CA ILE A 88 -5.94 7.33 -4.11
C ILE A 88 -7.09 7.38 -5.09
N TRP A 89 -7.56 6.20 -5.53
CA TRP A 89 -8.76 6.11 -6.33
C TRP A 89 -9.97 5.92 -5.43
N HIS A 90 -10.68 7.02 -5.19
CA HIS A 90 -11.94 7.05 -4.46
C HIS A 90 -13.11 6.55 -5.31
N ARG A 91 -13.93 5.68 -4.73
CA ARG A 91 -15.16 5.14 -5.30
C ARG A 91 -16.34 5.81 -4.60
N PRO A 92 -17.10 6.71 -5.28
CA PRO A 92 -18.08 7.56 -4.62
C PRO A 92 -19.32 6.83 -4.08
N ASN A 93 -19.63 5.65 -4.61
CA ASN A 93 -20.77 4.84 -4.16
C ASN A 93 -20.32 3.39 -3.93
N PRO A 94 -19.55 3.11 -2.87
CA PRO A 94 -19.15 1.76 -2.53
C PRO A 94 -20.32 1.03 -1.87
N MET A 95 -20.43 -0.28 -2.09
CA MET A 95 -21.31 -1.10 -1.26
C MET A 95 -20.82 -1.04 0.20
N PRO A 96 -21.70 -0.79 1.18
CA PRO A 96 -21.31 -0.82 2.59
C PRO A 96 -20.75 -2.19 2.98
N GLU A 97 -19.69 -2.19 3.79
CA GLU A 97 -19.21 -3.42 4.39
C GLU A 97 -20.21 -3.93 5.45
N SER A 98 -20.39 -5.25 5.54
CA SER A 98 -21.31 -5.87 6.51
C SER A 98 -20.81 -5.84 7.96
N VAL A 99 -19.55 -5.47 8.15
CA VAL A 99 -18.91 -5.36 9.47
C VAL A 99 -19.24 -4.04 10.17
N ARG A 100 -19.24 -4.05 11.50
CA ARG A 100 -19.63 -2.89 12.32
C ARG A 100 -18.50 -2.29 13.15
N ASP A 101 -17.33 -2.94 13.20
CA ASP A 101 -16.20 -2.57 14.06
C ASP A 101 -15.14 -1.72 13.34
N ARG A 102 -15.43 -1.26 12.11
CA ARG A 102 -14.53 -0.40 11.32
C ARG A 102 -15.29 0.41 10.25
N PRO A 103 -14.72 1.51 9.74
CA PRO A 103 -15.26 2.21 8.58
C PRO A 103 -15.24 1.36 7.31
N THR A 104 -16.19 1.60 6.41
CA THR A 104 -16.16 1.04 5.05
C THR A 104 -15.00 1.64 4.26
N ARG A 105 -14.20 0.80 3.61
CA ARG A 105 -13.14 1.28 2.72
C ARG A 105 -13.69 1.58 1.33
N ALA A 106 -13.63 2.85 0.95
CA ALA A 106 -14.16 3.38 -0.31
C ALA A 106 -13.08 3.71 -1.36
N HIS A 107 -11.86 3.18 -1.20
CA HIS A 107 -10.77 3.50 -2.13
C HIS A 107 -9.83 2.33 -2.41
N THR A 108 -9.16 2.41 -3.56
CA THR A 108 -8.00 1.61 -3.94
C THR A 108 -6.78 2.52 -4.10
N THR A 109 -5.60 1.92 -4.01
CA THR A 109 -4.35 2.63 -4.25
C THR A 109 -3.91 2.35 -5.69
N VAL A 110 -3.43 3.38 -6.39
CA VAL A 110 -2.82 3.25 -7.71
C VAL A 110 -1.37 3.72 -7.63
N TYR A 111 -0.43 2.84 -7.93
CA TYR A 111 1.00 3.16 -7.97
C TYR A 111 1.48 3.41 -9.39
N LEU A 112 2.27 4.47 -9.56
CA LEU A 112 3.07 4.69 -10.77
C LEU A 112 4.49 4.15 -10.56
N LEU A 113 4.83 3.12 -11.31
CA LEU A 113 6.10 2.38 -11.22
C LEU A 113 6.90 2.51 -12.52
N THR A 114 8.22 2.71 -12.41
CA THR A 114 9.10 2.85 -13.58
C THR A 114 10.40 2.07 -13.42
N LYS A 115 11.08 1.78 -14.55
CA LYS A 115 12.37 1.09 -14.54
C LYS A 115 13.54 2.00 -14.16
N ARG A 116 13.39 3.30 -14.43
CA ARG A 116 14.42 4.32 -14.35
C ARG A 116 13.81 5.64 -13.86
N PRO A 117 14.61 6.55 -13.30
CA PRO A 117 14.12 7.86 -12.88
C PRO A 117 13.72 8.75 -14.07
N ASP A 118 14.31 8.52 -15.24
CA ASP A 118 13.92 9.08 -16.53
C ASP A 118 12.88 8.18 -17.21
N TYR A 119 11.65 8.66 -17.32
CA TYR A 119 10.52 7.92 -17.91
C TYR A 119 9.56 8.87 -18.61
N PHE A 120 8.76 8.31 -19.50
CA PHE A 120 7.73 9.07 -20.21
C PHE A 120 6.55 9.37 -19.28
N TYR A 121 6.24 10.65 -19.12
CA TYR A 121 5.03 11.15 -18.46
C TYR A 121 4.63 12.48 -19.10
N ASP A 122 3.39 12.57 -19.59
CA ASP A 122 2.84 13.79 -20.18
C ASP A 122 1.90 14.46 -19.16
N PRO A 123 2.34 15.51 -18.45
CA PRO A 123 1.52 16.19 -17.47
C PRO A 123 0.38 16.99 -18.11
N ASP A 124 0.52 17.40 -19.37
CA ASP A 124 -0.50 18.20 -20.05
C ASP A 124 -1.63 17.32 -20.58
N ALA A 125 -1.34 16.07 -20.95
CA ALA A 125 -2.36 15.08 -21.32
C ALA A 125 -3.35 14.74 -20.19
N VAL A 126 -2.92 14.88 -18.93
CA VAL A 126 -3.75 14.61 -17.73
C VAL A 126 -4.19 15.89 -17.02
N ARG A 127 -3.91 17.06 -17.59
CA ARG A 127 -4.26 18.35 -16.99
C ARG A 127 -5.75 18.61 -17.15
N GLU A 128 -6.43 18.80 -16.04
CA GLU A 128 -7.80 19.29 -16.03
C GLU A 128 -7.82 20.83 -16.02
N PRO A 129 -8.78 21.48 -16.71
CA PRO A 129 -8.99 22.91 -16.58
C PRO A 129 -9.25 23.30 -15.13
N GLN A 130 -8.63 24.38 -14.67
CA GLN A 130 -8.87 24.88 -13.33
C GLN A 130 -10.28 25.45 -13.21
N SER A 131 -11.16 24.75 -12.50
CA SER A 131 -12.48 25.24 -12.15
C SER A 131 -12.41 26.16 -10.91
N GLY A 132 -12.22 27.47 -11.12
CA GLY A 132 -12.55 28.53 -10.16
C GLY A 132 -11.69 28.69 -8.88
N GLY A 133 -11.17 29.91 -8.69
CA GLY A 133 -11.11 30.63 -7.40
C GLY A 133 -10.35 30.09 -6.18
N ALA A 134 -9.76 28.89 -6.19
CA ALA A 134 -9.04 28.36 -5.02
C ALA A 134 -7.61 28.95 -4.88
N HIS A 135 -7.51 30.28 -4.81
CA HIS A 135 -6.40 30.90 -4.11
C HIS A 135 -6.81 31.02 -2.64
N PHE A 136 -6.18 30.25 -1.75
CA PHE A 136 -6.05 30.74 -0.39
C PHE A 136 -5.36 32.10 -0.50
N PRO A 137 -5.96 33.22 -0.06
CA PRO A 137 -5.25 34.48 -0.05
C PRO A 137 -4.02 34.25 0.82
N ARG A 138 -2.82 34.24 0.23
CA ARG A 138 -1.61 34.44 1.01
C ARG A 138 -1.85 35.78 1.68
N LYS A 139 -2.03 35.79 3.01
CA LYS A 139 -1.94 37.05 3.76
C LYS A 139 -0.65 37.73 3.27
N PRO A 140 -0.69 39.00 2.83
CA PRO A 140 0.53 39.70 2.52
C PRO A 140 1.42 39.56 3.76
N GLN A 141 2.56 38.88 3.61
CA GLN A 141 3.58 38.88 4.66
C GLN A 141 3.96 40.35 4.81
N ARG A 142 3.49 40.95 5.92
CA ARG A 142 4.03 42.24 6.35
C ARG A 142 5.54 42.04 6.42
N PRO A 143 6.36 42.92 5.81
CA PRO A 143 7.80 42.79 5.97
C PRO A 143 8.11 42.94 7.46
N GLU A 144 8.34 41.81 8.13
CA GLU A 144 8.71 41.80 9.54
C GLU A 144 10.14 42.32 9.63
N ALA A 145 10.30 43.37 10.44
CA ALA A 145 11.60 43.89 10.79
C ALA A 145 12.46 42.75 11.35
N ARG A 146 13.66 42.59 10.81
CA ARG A 146 14.67 41.68 11.35
C ARG A 146 15.01 42.13 12.78
N SER A 147 14.49 41.42 13.77
CA SER A 147 14.97 41.55 15.15
C SER A 147 14.71 40.26 15.93
N GLY A 148 15.78 39.68 16.47
CA GLY A 148 15.73 38.77 17.62
C GLY A 148 15.70 37.30 17.27
N GLY A 149 16.83 36.63 17.47
CA GLY A 149 16.95 35.18 17.36
C GLY A 149 16.09 34.44 18.38
N LEU A 150 15.59 33.28 17.96
CA LEU A 150 15.08 32.24 18.84
C LEU A 150 15.92 30.98 18.58
N GLN A 151 16.64 30.56 19.63
CA GLN A 151 17.35 29.29 19.68
C GLN A 151 16.33 28.15 19.60
N HIS A 152 16.52 27.22 18.67
CA HIS A 152 15.82 25.94 18.67
C HIS A 152 16.59 24.95 19.56
N PRO A 153 15.97 24.36 20.60
CA PRO A 153 16.52 23.20 21.28
C PRO A 153 15.80 21.95 20.76
N PHE A 154 16.25 21.39 19.63
CA PHE A 154 15.95 20.00 19.29
C PHE A 154 16.93 19.51 18.22
N GLU A 155 18.11 19.06 18.66
CA GLU A 155 18.90 18.14 17.84
C GLU A 155 18.23 16.77 17.93
N ALA A 156 17.46 16.42 16.90
CA ALA A 156 17.08 15.04 16.66
C ALA A 156 18.31 14.33 16.07
N GLU A 157 19.15 13.75 16.93
CA GLU A 157 20.13 12.75 16.49
C GLU A 157 19.37 11.53 15.96
N PHE A 158 19.32 11.38 14.63
CA PHE A 158 18.92 10.12 14.01
C PHE A 158 20.09 9.14 14.15
N PRO A 159 19.92 7.98 14.82
CA PRO A 159 20.97 6.97 14.87
C PRO A 159 21.26 6.49 13.46
N ARG A 160 22.50 6.71 12.99
CA ARG A 160 22.99 6.08 11.77
C ARG A 160 23.02 4.57 12.02
N LEU A 161 22.19 3.82 11.30
CA LEU A 161 22.33 2.37 11.20
C LEU A 161 23.74 2.08 10.65
N HIS A 162 24.63 1.59 11.51
CA HIS A 162 25.95 1.16 11.12
C HIS A 162 25.82 -0.03 10.17
N ALA A 163 26.19 0.19 8.90
CA ALA A 163 26.42 -0.88 7.95
C ALA A 163 27.53 -1.79 8.48
N ARG A 164 27.24 -3.09 8.57
CA ARG A 164 28.20 -4.14 8.94
C ARG A 164 29.27 -4.23 7.84
N PRO A 165 30.58 -4.22 8.16
CA PRO A 165 31.61 -4.42 7.14
C PRO A 165 31.60 -5.87 6.62
N PRO A 166 31.97 -6.12 5.34
CA PRO A 166 32.03 -7.45 4.77
C PRO A 166 33.13 -8.28 5.45
N ALA A 167 32.83 -9.56 5.72
CA ALA A 167 33.77 -10.53 6.25
C ALA A 167 34.98 -10.65 5.32
N GLY A 168 36.18 -10.45 5.87
CA GLY A 168 37.44 -10.59 5.14
C GLY A 168 37.68 -12.04 4.73
N ASN A 169 38.24 -12.19 3.52
CA ASN A 169 38.86 -13.42 3.05
C ASN A 169 40.04 -13.78 3.95
N GLY A 170 39.97 -14.96 4.56
CA GLY A 170 41.11 -15.65 5.17
C GLY A 170 41.67 -16.68 4.19
N SER A 171 42.99 -16.72 4.15
CA SER A 171 43.92 -17.52 3.35
C SER A 171 43.68 -19.02 3.35
#